data_AF-A0A9X7PK30-F1
#
_entry.id   AF-A0A9X7PK30-F1
#
_cell.length_a   1.000
_cell.length_b   1.000
_cell.length_c   1.000
_cell.angle_alpha   90.00
_cell.angle_beta   90.00
_cell.angle_gamma   90.00
#
_symmetry.space_group_name_H-M   'P 1'
#
loop_
_entity.id
_entity.type
_entity.pdbx_description
1 polymer ?
#
loop_
_entity_poly.entity_id
_entity_poly.type
_entity_poly.pdbx_seq_one_letter_code
_entity_poly.pdbx_strand_id
1 'polypeptide(L)'
;MKRWQNDWRCTALLKLEKLTERQMKILYTLNNLGALSRSQIQYMFDLGSKRNANRVLQGIREYTNTKRIGEDVYYLNKRGAELVGGEATIRRNSPIEHIVMRNGIYIFYHYPSDWKAEAKTRWKEGGKEYSIVSDARFTYHGQMYFLEVDIQQKMVENKRKVEKYAYLFRFIQRQQLGEPVLLFYTVSAVKKRQVEAITKEYGVPCECLLKA
;
A
#
# COMPACT_ATOMS: atom_id res chain seq x y z
N MET A 1 37.02 -30.17 -27.63
CA MET A 1 37.17 -28.88 -26.93
C MET A 1 35.76 -28.35 -26.63
N LYS A 2 35.16 -28.73 -25.48
CA LYS A 2 33.77 -28.35 -25.13
C LYS A 2 33.80 -26.98 -24.45
N ARG A 3 33.27 -25.97 -25.14
CA ARG A 3 33.18 -24.58 -24.69
C ARG A 3 32.05 -24.46 -23.67
N TRP A 4 32.42 -24.09 -22.46
CA TRP A 4 31.64 -23.74 -21.28
C TRP A 4 30.17 -23.37 -21.54
N GLN A 5 29.25 -24.16 -20.97
CA GLN A 5 27.85 -23.77 -20.79
C GLN A 5 27.80 -22.61 -19.78
N ASN A 6 27.12 -21.52 -20.16
CA ASN A 6 26.88 -20.34 -19.34
C ASN A 6 26.29 -20.70 -17.97
N ASP A 7 27.09 -20.51 -16.93
CA ASP A 7 26.69 -20.73 -15.54
C ASP A 7 26.03 -19.48 -14.94
N TRP A 8 24.86 -19.15 -15.48
CA TRP A 8 24.01 -18.07 -14.95
C TRP A 8 23.54 -18.39 -13.52
N ARG A 9 23.49 -19.67 -13.14
CA ARG A 9 23.10 -20.14 -11.80
C ARG A 9 24.16 -19.81 -10.76
N CYS A 10 25.43 -20.10 -11.01
CA CYS A 10 26.51 -19.68 -10.09
C CYS A 10 26.62 -18.15 -9.96
N THR A 11 26.38 -17.39 -11.04
CA THR A 11 26.44 -15.92 -10.99
C THR A 11 25.30 -15.31 -10.17
N ALA A 12 24.09 -15.90 -10.22
CA ALA A 12 22.97 -15.49 -9.40
C ALA A 12 23.16 -15.85 -7.91
N LEU A 13 23.69 -17.04 -7.63
CA LEU A 13 24.02 -17.50 -6.28
C LEU A 13 25.11 -16.63 -5.61
N LEU A 14 26.20 -16.33 -6.33
CA LEU A 14 27.26 -15.41 -5.86
C LEU A 14 26.76 -13.98 -5.59
N LYS A 15 25.66 -13.55 -6.22
CA LYS A 15 25.03 -12.25 -5.98
C LYS A 15 24.08 -12.27 -4.78
N LEU A 16 23.39 -13.38 -4.55
CA LEU A 16 22.61 -13.61 -3.33
C LEU A 16 23.53 -13.59 -2.09
N GLU A 17 24.73 -14.16 -2.19
CA GLU A 17 25.74 -14.13 -1.11
C GLU A 17 26.17 -12.72 -0.68
N LYS A 18 25.97 -11.69 -1.54
CA LYS A 18 26.30 -10.30 -1.21
C LYS A 18 25.20 -9.55 -0.45
N LEU A 19 23.97 -10.05 -0.50
CA LEU A 19 22.84 -9.40 0.17
C LEU A 19 22.66 -9.97 1.57
N THR A 20 22.60 -9.08 2.55
CA THR A 20 22.24 -9.48 3.91
C THR A 20 20.79 -9.96 3.96
N GLU A 21 20.45 -10.80 4.95
CA GLU A 21 19.08 -11.24 5.20
C GLU A 21 18.11 -10.05 5.35
N ARG A 22 18.56 -8.98 6.02
CA ARG A 22 17.78 -7.74 6.18
C ARG A 22 17.48 -7.06 4.83
N GLN A 23 18.47 -6.99 3.95
CA GLN A 23 18.29 -6.44 2.61
C GLN A 23 17.34 -7.28 1.77
N MET A 24 17.44 -8.61 1.86
CA MET A 24 16.48 -9.51 1.21
C MET A 24 15.05 -9.28 1.72
N LYS A 25 14.86 -9.17 3.05
CA LYS A 25 13.55 -8.86 3.63
C LYS A 25 13.00 -7.51 3.13
N ILE A 26 13.84 -6.48 3.01
CA ILE A 26 13.43 -5.18 2.42
C ILE A 26 12.93 -5.37 0.98
N LEU A 27 13.63 -6.15 0.16
CA LEU A 27 13.23 -6.40 -1.24
C LEU A 27 11.90 -7.16 -1.32
N TYR A 28 11.70 -8.20 -0.50
CA TYR A 28 10.41 -8.89 -0.41
C TYR A 28 9.27 -7.96 0.01
N THR A 29 9.51 -7.09 0.99
CA THR A 29 8.50 -6.10 1.41
C THR A 29 8.20 -5.09 0.32
N LEU A 30 9.21 -4.61 -0.42
CA LEU A 30 9.00 -3.71 -1.57
C LEU A 30 8.20 -4.39 -2.69
N ASN A 31 8.40 -5.69 -2.92
CA ASN A 31 7.58 -6.46 -3.86
C ASN A 31 6.10 -6.46 -3.45
N ASN A 32 5.84 -6.72 -2.16
CA ASN A 32 4.48 -6.89 -1.66
C ASN A 32 3.74 -5.56 -1.51
N LEU A 33 4.43 -4.50 -1.11
CA LEU A 33 3.84 -3.18 -0.84
C LEU A 33 3.97 -2.21 -2.03
N GLY A 34 4.77 -2.56 -3.03
CA GLY A 34 5.02 -1.76 -4.24
C GLY A 34 6.08 -0.68 -4.03
N ALA A 35 5.85 0.25 -3.11
CA ALA A 35 6.78 1.36 -2.84
C ALA A 35 6.80 1.76 -1.36
N LEU A 36 7.97 2.14 -0.85
CA LEU A 36 8.13 2.65 0.52
C LEU A 36 9.10 3.82 0.57
N SER A 37 8.81 4.79 1.44
CA SER A 37 9.76 5.87 1.72
C SER A 37 10.94 5.37 2.55
N ARG A 38 12.07 6.08 2.48
CA ARG A 38 13.24 5.83 3.34
C ARG A 38 12.85 5.79 4.83
N SER A 39 11.99 6.69 5.31
CA SER A 39 11.52 6.66 6.70
C SER A 39 10.69 5.42 7.02
N GLN A 40 9.81 5.00 6.10
CA GLN A 40 9.01 3.79 6.28
C GLN A 40 9.91 2.55 6.35
N ILE A 41 10.89 2.42 5.46
CA ILE A 41 11.86 1.32 5.49
C ILE A 41 12.71 1.39 6.77
N GLN A 42 13.15 2.57 7.17
CA GLN A 42 13.90 2.76 8.42
C GLN A 42 13.10 2.27 9.63
N TYR A 43 11.82 2.65 9.72
CA TYR A 43 10.93 2.28 10.82
C TYR A 43 10.62 0.77 10.81
N MET A 44 10.18 0.22 9.67
CA MET A 44 9.78 -1.18 9.55
C MET A 44 10.90 -2.18 9.84
N PHE A 45 12.15 -1.81 9.58
CA PHE A 45 13.31 -2.69 9.69
C PHE A 45 14.28 -2.30 10.82
N ASP A 46 13.86 -1.38 11.70
CA ASP A 46 14.64 -0.86 12.81
C ASP A 46 16.09 -0.50 12.39
N LEU A 47 16.20 0.36 11.37
CA LEU A 47 17.51 0.73 10.81
C LEU A 47 18.25 1.78 11.67
N GLY A 48 17.74 2.15 12.84
CA GLY A 48 18.36 3.14 13.71
C GLY A 48 18.41 4.52 13.06
N SER A 49 19.60 5.06 12.77
CA SER A 49 19.76 6.43 12.24
C SER A 49 19.51 6.55 10.73
N LYS A 50 19.19 7.77 10.27
CA LYS A 50 19.06 8.10 8.83
C LYS A 50 20.32 7.71 8.04
N ARG A 51 21.52 7.91 8.60
CA ARG A 51 22.79 7.54 7.97
C ARG A 51 22.89 6.02 7.77
N ASN A 52 22.52 5.25 8.80
CA ASN A 52 22.54 3.79 8.68
C ASN A 52 21.49 3.28 7.69
N ALA A 53 20.28 3.85 7.70
CA ALA A 53 19.26 3.53 6.71
C ALA A 53 19.75 3.76 5.28
N ASN A 54 20.36 4.93 5.00
CA ASN A 54 20.91 5.23 3.68
C ASN A 54 22.03 4.25 3.27
N ARG A 55 22.90 3.84 4.20
CA ARG A 55 23.95 2.84 3.94
C ARG A 55 23.36 1.48 3.55
N VAL A 56 22.32 1.03 4.28
CA VAL A 56 21.64 -0.24 3.97
C VAL A 56 20.95 -0.18 2.60
N LEU A 57 20.24 0.92 2.33
CA LEU A 57 19.51 1.15 1.08
C LEU A 57 20.43 1.30 -0.13
N GLN A 58 21.60 1.91 0.05
CA GLN A 58 22.63 1.98 -1.00
C GLN A 58 23.11 0.58 -1.42
N GLY A 59 23.15 -0.39 -0.49
CA GLY A 59 23.53 -1.77 -0.78
C GLY A 59 22.51 -2.55 -1.63
N ILE A 60 21.26 -2.08 -1.74
CA ILE A 60 20.23 -2.70 -2.60
C ILE A 60 19.91 -1.88 -3.85
N ARG A 61 20.66 -0.79 -4.11
CA ARG A 61 20.38 0.16 -5.19
C ARG A 61 20.29 -0.50 -6.57
N GLU A 62 21.04 -1.57 -6.80
CA GLU A 62 21.01 -2.33 -8.07
C GLU A 62 19.66 -3.02 -8.33
N TYR A 63 18.85 -3.24 -7.30
CA TYR A 63 17.57 -3.95 -7.34
C TYR A 63 16.36 -3.03 -7.20
N THR A 64 16.59 -1.74 -6.95
CA THR A 64 15.54 -0.75 -6.71
C THR A 64 15.64 0.41 -7.67
N ASN A 65 14.50 0.97 -8.05
CA ASN A 65 14.42 2.33 -8.54
C ASN A 65 14.14 3.28 -7.36
N THR A 66 14.45 4.56 -7.56
CA THR A 66 14.21 5.61 -6.56
C THR A 66 13.52 6.81 -7.20
N LYS A 67 12.55 7.39 -6.50
CA LYS A 67 11.92 8.67 -6.83
C LYS A 67 11.93 9.57 -5.60
N ARG A 68 12.27 10.85 -5.76
CA ARG A 68 12.24 11.83 -4.67
C ARG A 68 10.83 12.40 -4.52
N ILE A 69 10.22 12.21 -3.33
CA ILE A 69 8.93 12.77 -2.92
C ILE A 69 9.08 13.24 -1.48
N GLY A 70 9.63 14.45 -1.29
CA GLY A 70 10.13 14.93 0.02
C GLY A 70 11.41 14.20 0.47
N GLU A 71 11.37 12.87 0.50
CA GLU A 71 12.51 11.98 0.68
C GLU A 71 12.57 10.90 -0.41
N ASP A 72 13.62 10.07 -0.39
CA ASP A 72 13.78 8.98 -1.34
C ASP A 72 12.72 7.90 -1.09
N VAL A 73 11.96 7.58 -2.14
CA VAL A 73 10.99 6.50 -2.18
C VAL A 73 11.53 5.40 -3.09
N TYR A 74 11.55 4.18 -2.57
CA TYR A 74 12.12 3.00 -3.22
C TYR A 74 11.00 2.08 -3.69
N TYR A 75 11.20 1.48 -4.86
CA TYR A 75 10.36 0.43 -5.43
C TYR A 75 11.23 -0.50 -6.26
N LEU A 76 10.80 -1.74 -6.48
CA LEU A 76 11.63 -2.70 -7.22
C LEU A 76 11.80 -2.28 -8.69
N ASN A 77 12.99 -2.49 -9.22
CA ASN A 77 13.20 -2.55 -10.66
C ASN A 77 12.99 -3.99 -11.17
N LYS A 78 13.09 -4.21 -12.48
CA LYS A 78 12.89 -5.55 -13.08
C LYS A 78 13.77 -6.62 -12.43
N ARG A 79 15.05 -6.31 -12.20
CA ARG A 79 16.01 -7.23 -11.60
C ARG A 79 15.69 -7.54 -10.13
N GLY A 80 15.26 -6.53 -9.37
CA GLY A 80 14.83 -6.72 -7.98
C GLY A 80 13.59 -7.61 -7.87
N ALA A 81 12.62 -7.41 -8.77
CA ALA A 81 11.42 -8.25 -8.83
C ALA A 81 11.76 -9.70 -9.20
N GLU A 82 12.57 -9.91 -10.24
CA GLU A 82 13.03 -11.25 -10.64
C GLU A 82 13.78 -11.96 -9.50
N LEU A 83 14.64 -11.24 -8.76
CA LEU A 83 15.40 -11.80 -7.65
C LEU A 83 14.50 -12.38 -6.55
N VAL A 84 13.36 -11.74 -6.26
CA VAL A 84 12.42 -12.19 -5.22
C VAL A 84 11.29 -13.05 -5.77
N GLY A 85 11.36 -13.45 -7.05
CA GLY A 85 10.34 -14.26 -7.71
C GLY A 85 9.03 -13.52 -7.98
N GLY A 86 9.07 -12.19 -8.04
CA GLY A 86 7.90 -11.33 -8.32
C GLY A 86 7.97 -10.61 -9.67
N GLU A 87 7.06 -9.68 -9.88
CA GLU A 87 6.98 -8.85 -11.09
C GLU A 87 7.14 -7.36 -10.76
N ALA A 88 7.81 -6.61 -11.64
CA ALA A 88 7.94 -5.17 -11.48
C ALA A 88 6.62 -4.47 -11.87
N THR A 89 5.74 -4.32 -10.88
CA THR A 89 4.41 -3.70 -11.05
C THR A 89 4.45 -2.18 -11.05
N ILE A 90 5.40 -1.57 -10.32
CA ILE A 90 5.54 -0.12 -10.22
C ILE A 90 6.30 0.44 -11.42
N ARG A 91 5.67 1.38 -12.13
CA ARG A 91 6.23 2.09 -13.29
C ARG A 91 6.49 3.56 -12.92
N ARG A 92 7.22 4.27 -13.78
CA ARG A 92 7.56 5.70 -13.61
C ARG A 92 6.34 6.59 -13.36
N ASN A 93 5.22 6.28 -14.01
CA ASN A 93 3.97 7.05 -13.95
C ASN A 93 2.96 6.49 -12.93
N SER A 94 3.33 5.45 -12.17
CA SER A 94 2.49 4.96 -11.07
C SER A 94 2.28 6.06 -10.02
N PRO A 95 1.14 6.05 -9.30
CA PRO A 95 0.83 7.03 -8.27
C PRO A 95 1.62 6.73 -6.98
N ILE A 96 2.96 6.85 -7.04
CA ILE A 96 3.88 6.42 -5.97
C ILE A 96 3.58 7.11 -4.62
N GLU A 97 3.22 8.39 -4.64
CA GLU A 97 2.88 9.11 -3.39
C GLU A 97 1.63 8.51 -2.71
N HIS A 98 0.62 8.16 -3.50
CA HIS A 98 -0.60 7.51 -3.02
C HIS A 98 -0.29 6.12 -2.43
N ILE A 99 0.55 5.34 -3.11
CA ILE A 99 1.02 4.03 -2.61
C ILE A 99 1.76 4.18 -1.27
N VAL A 100 2.69 5.14 -1.17
CA VAL A 100 3.43 5.41 0.07
C VAL A 100 2.48 5.83 1.19
N MET A 101 1.51 6.70 0.93
CA MET A 101 0.51 7.10 1.92
C MET A 101 -0.36 5.94 2.37
N ARG A 102 -0.84 5.10 1.45
CA ARG A 102 -1.58 3.87 1.75
C ARG A 102 -0.76 2.94 2.64
N ASN A 103 0.52 2.74 2.31
CA ASN A 103 1.41 1.89 3.10
C ASN A 103 1.75 2.52 4.46
N GLY A 104 1.60 3.84 4.62
CA GLY A 104 1.64 4.50 5.92
C GLY A 104 0.54 4.00 6.86
N ILE A 105 -0.67 3.77 6.34
CA ILE A 105 -1.79 3.19 7.11
C ILE A 105 -1.50 1.73 7.47
N TYR A 106 -0.96 0.94 6.54
CA TYR A 106 -0.53 -0.43 6.84
C TYR A 106 0.43 -0.50 8.04
N ILE A 107 1.39 0.44 8.09
CA ILE A 107 2.35 0.55 9.20
C ILE A 107 1.66 1.04 10.48
N PHE A 108 0.80 2.06 10.38
CA PHE A 108 0.09 2.64 11.53
C PHE A 108 -0.81 1.63 12.24
N TYR A 109 -1.53 0.78 11.50
CA TYR A 109 -2.37 -0.29 12.05
C TYR A 109 -1.59 -1.60 12.32
N HIS A 110 -0.27 -1.51 12.49
CA HIS A 110 0.59 -2.64 12.91
C HIS A 110 0.54 -3.85 12.00
N TYR A 111 0.57 -3.62 10.68
CA TYR A 111 0.73 -4.66 9.66
C TYR A 111 -0.39 -5.72 9.66
N PRO A 112 -1.67 -5.35 9.44
CA PRO A 112 -2.78 -6.31 9.46
C PRO A 112 -2.52 -7.50 8.54
N SER A 113 -2.73 -8.73 9.04
CA SER A 113 -2.40 -9.96 8.31
C SER A 113 -3.31 -10.20 7.10
N ASP A 114 -4.52 -9.66 7.12
CA ASP A 114 -5.51 -9.75 6.03
C ASP A 114 -5.48 -8.52 5.10
N TRP A 115 -4.45 -7.68 5.22
CA TRP A 115 -4.29 -6.48 4.40
C TRP A 115 -4.28 -6.82 2.92
N LYS A 116 -5.20 -6.18 2.18
CA LYS A 116 -5.29 -6.28 0.73
C LYS A 116 -5.30 -4.90 0.10
N ALA A 117 -4.23 -4.57 -0.62
CA ALA A 117 -4.17 -3.37 -1.45
C ALA A 117 -5.14 -3.48 -2.64
N GLU A 118 -5.70 -2.34 -3.06
CA GLU A 118 -6.62 -2.22 -4.21
C GLU A 118 -7.74 -3.27 -4.18
N ALA A 119 -8.33 -3.46 -3.00
CA ALA A 119 -9.29 -4.52 -2.76
C ALA A 119 -10.64 -4.22 -3.42
N LYS A 120 -10.99 -5.03 -4.43
CA LYS A 120 -12.32 -5.04 -5.05
C LYS A 120 -13.32 -5.83 -4.19
N THR A 121 -14.35 -5.15 -3.72
CA THR A 121 -15.51 -5.77 -3.07
C THR A 121 -16.68 -5.82 -4.05
N ARG A 122 -17.31 -7.00 -4.16
CA ARG A 122 -18.47 -7.24 -5.02
C ARG A 122 -19.65 -7.72 -4.17
N TRP A 123 -20.85 -7.31 -4.53
CA TRP A 123 -22.08 -7.80 -3.92
C TRP A 123 -23.22 -7.80 -4.92
N LYS A 124 -24.27 -8.56 -4.62
CA LYS A 124 -25.49 -8.62 -5.43
C LYS A 124 -26.68 -8.26 -4.57
N GLU A 125 -27.53 -7.39 -5.07
CA GLU A 125 -28.78 -7.01 -4.42
C GLU A 125 -29.84 -6.68 -5.48
N GLY A 126 -31.07 -7.17 -5.29
CA GLY A 126 -32.16 -6.97 -6.26
C GLY A 126 -31.83 -7.46 -7.68
N GLY A 127 -31.04 -8.53 -7.80
CA GLY A 127 -30.61 -9.09 -9.10
C GLY A 127 -29.51 -8.29 -9.82
N LYS A 128 -29.02 -7.19 -9.25
CA LYS A 128 -27.94 -6.37 -9.83
C LYS A 128 -26.61 -6.64 -9.12
N GLU A 129 -25.51 -6.68 -9.88
CA GLU A 129 -24.15 -6.79 -9.34
C GLU A 129 -23.54 -5.40 -9.18
N TYR A 130 -22.94 -5.17 -8.01
CA TYR A 130 -22.28 -3.93 -7.64
C TYR A 130 -20.82 -4.22 -7.28
N SER A 131 -19.96 -3.21 -7.46
CA SER A 131 -18.60 -3.29 -6.97
C SER A 131 -18.02 -1.94 -6.61
N ILE A 132 -17.07 -1.97 -5.67
CA ILE A 132 -16.22 -0.85 -5.29
C ILE A 132 -14.79 -1.37 -5.11
N VAL A 133 -13.81 -0.54 -5.45
CA VAL A 133 -12.39 -0.81 -5.18
C VAL A 133 -11.95 0.20 -4.14
N SER A 134 -11.56 -0.31 -2.98
CA SER A 134 -10.92 0.46 -1.91
C SER A 134 -9.41 0.50 -2.14
N ASP A 135 -8.74 1.54 -1.68
CA ASP A 135 -7.27 1.64 -1.78
C ASP A 135 -6.59 0.53 -0.97
N ALA A 136 -7.19 0.16 0.17
CA ALA A 136 -6.91 -1.09 0.85
C ALA A 136 -8.11 -1.58 1.66
N ARG A 137 -8.10 -2.86 2.03
CA ARG A 137 -9.05 -3.45 2.97
C ARG A 137 -8.32 -4.31 3.98
N PHE A 138 -8.72 -4.25 5.24
CA PHE A 138 -8.16 -5.05 6.33
C PHE A 138 -9.15 -5.12 7.49
N THR A 139 -8.85 -5.97 8.48
CA THR A 139 -9.61 -6.09 9.72
C THR A 139 -8.76 -5.60 10.89
N TYR A 140 -9.36 -4.83 11.79
CA TYR A 140 -8.69 -4.37 13.01
C TYR A 140 -9.69 -4.31 14.17
N HIS A 141 -9.37 -4.97 15.28
CA HIS A 141 -10.26 -5.15 16.44
C HIS A 141 -11.70 -5.54 16.05
N GLY A 142 -11.86 -6.49 15.14
CA GLY A 142 -13.15 -7.02 14.70
C GLY A 142 -13.91 -6.17 13.67
N GLN A 143 -13.42 -4.97 13.36
CA GLN A 143 -14.04 -4.06 12.38
C GLN A 143 -13.40 -4.21 11.01
N MET A 144 -14.22 -4.13 9.97
CA MET A 144 -13.82 -4.22 8.56
C MET A 144 -13.50 -2.82 8.02
N TYR A 145 -12.22 -2.51 7.87
CA TYR A 145 -11.76 -1.22 7.38
C TYR A 145 -11.68 -1.19 5.85
N PHE A 146 -12.30 -0.18 5.26
CA PHE A 146 -12.20 0.17 3.85
C PHE A 146 -11.43 1.48 3.74
N LEU A 147 -10.17 1.41 3.31
CA LEU A 147 -9.28 2.56 3.23
C LEU A 147 -9.47 3.32 1.90
N GLU A 148 -9.53 4.64 2.01
CA GLU A 148 -9.44 5.60 0.92
C GLU A 148 -8.36 6.64 1.24
N VAL A 149 -7.38 6.79 0.35
CA VAL A 149 -6.28 7.76 0.45
C VAL A 149 -6.52 8.88 -0.56
N ASP A 150 -6.63 10.11 -0.07
CA ASP A 150 -6.84 11.28 -0.92
C ASP A 150 -5.73 12.34 -0.76
N ILE A 151 -5.00 12.53 -1.86
CA ILE A 151 -4.04 13.62 -2.03
C ILE A 151 -4.70 14.79 -2.77
N GLN A 152 -5.24 14.54 -3.97
CA GLN A 152 -5.67 15.59 -4.92
C GLN A 152 -7.06 15.36 -5.53
N GLN A 153 -7.78 14.32 -5.13
CA GLN A 153 -9.07 13.96 -5.69
C GLN A 153 -10.10 15.09 -5.50
N LYS A 154 -10.98 15.31 -6.48
CA LYS A 154 -12.06 16.29 -6.35
C LYS A 154 -13.11 15.79 -5.36
N MET A 155 -13.68 16.69 -4.56
CA MET A 155 -14.69 16.32 -3.56
C MET A 155 -15.95 15.65 -4.15
N VAL A 156 -16.32 15.96 -5.39
CA VAL A 156 -17.43 15.29 -6.08
C VAL A 156 -17.18 13.78 -6.23
N GLU A 157 -15.94 13.37 -6.47
CA GLU A 157 -15.59 11.96 -6.59
C GLU A 157 -15.52 11.28 -5.22
N ASN A 158 -15.05 12.00 -4.19
CA ASN A 158 -15.11 11.51 -2.80
C ASN A 158 -16.55 11.29 -2.35
N LYS A 159 -17.46 12.23 -2.67
CA LYS A 159 -18.90 12.11 -2.37
C LYS A 159 -19.50 10.86 -3.04
N ARG A 160 -19.22 10.65 -4.33
CA ARG A 160 -19.65 9.44 -5.06
C ARG A 160 -19.10 8.14 -4.45
N LYS A 161 -17.87 8.14 -3.92
CA LYS A 161 -17.32 6.99 -3.19
C LYS A 161 -18.09 6.76 -1.89
N VAL A 162 -18.33 7.80 -1.09
CA VAL A 162 -19.10 7.69 0.16
C VAL A 162 -20.52 7.17 -0.09
N GLU A 163 -21.19 7.62 -1.14
CA GLU A 163 -22.52 7.11 -1.55
C GLU A 163 -22.50 5.60 -1.82
N LYS A 164 -21.48 5.12 -2.53
CA LYS A 164 -21.30 3.68 -2.80
C LYS A 164 -21.00 2.90 -1.52
N TYR A 165 -20.18 3.45 -0.61
CA TYR A 165 -19.92 2.84 0.69
C TYR A 165 -21.17 2.79 1.55
N ALA A 166 -22.00 3.84 1.56
CA ALA A 166 -23.28 3.83 2.26
C ALA A 166 -24.16 2.68 1.78
N TYR A 167 -24.17 2.41 0.48
CA TYR A 167 -24.90 1.29 -0.07
C TYR A 167 -24.30 -0.07 0.33
N LEU A 168 -22.98 -0.24 0.19
CA LEU A 168 -22.28 -1.45 0.60
C LEU A 168 -22.44 -1.73 2.10
N PHE A 169 -22.33 -0.72 2.95
CA PHE A 169 -22.34 -0.89 4.41
C PHE A 169 -23.72 -1.28 4.91
N ARG A 170 -24.79 -0.70 4.33
CA ARG A 170 -26.16 -1.19 4.56
C ARG A 170 -26.33 -2.66 4.17
N PHE A 171 -25.73 -3.08 3.05
CA PHE A 171 -25.74 -4.48 2.66
C PHE A 171 -25.00 -5.36 3.67
N ILE A 172 -23.77 -5.00 4.05
CA ILE A 172 -22.96 -5.74 5.05
C ILE A 172 -23.71 -5.89 6.37
N GLN A 173 -24.32 -4.81 6.87
CA GLN A 173 -25.09 -4.80 8.11
C GLN A 173 -26.35 -5.67 8.03
N ARG A 174 -27.14 -5.54 6.96
CA ARG A 174 -28.35 -6.38 6.76
C ARG A 174 -28.02 -7.87 6.68
N GLN A 175 -26.89 -8.21 6.06
CA GLN A 175 -26.41 -9.58 5.93
C GLN A 175 -25.61 -10.06 7.14
N GLN A 176 -25.44 -9.21 8.17
CA GLN A 176 -24.69 -9.51 9.40
C GLN A 176 -23.27 -10.04 9.12
N LEU A 177 -22.59 -9.47 8.11
CA LEU A 177 -21.27 -9.93 7.67
C LEU A 177 -20.11 -9.33 8.50
N GLY A 178 -20.39 -8.31 9.31
CA GLY A 178 -19.43 -7.63 10.15
C GLY A 178 -19.75 -6.15 10.34
N GLU A 179 -18.82 -5.42 10.96
CA GLU A 179 -18.94 -3.98 11.23
C GLU A 179 -18.03 -3.19 10.28
N PRO A 180 -18.59 -2.57 9.22
CA PRO A 180 -17.79 -1.86 8.24
C PRO A 180 -17.50 -0.42 8.68
N VAL A 181 -16.24 0.01 8.48
CA VAL A 181 -15.79 1.39 8.71
C VAL A 181 -15.07 1.91 7.48
N LEU A 182 -15.44 3.12 7.06
CA LEU A 182 -14.70 3.85 6.03
C LEU A 182 -13.53 4.58 6.69
N LEU A 183 -12.31 4.18 6.40
CA LEU A 183 -11.11 4.91 6.81
C LEU A 183 -10.69 5.85 5.69
N PHE A 184 -10.76 7.14 5.96
CA PHE A 184 -10.34 8.16 4.99
C PHE A 184 -9.04 8.82 5.46
N TYR A 185 -8.00 8.77 4.63
CA TYR A 185 -6.70 9.35 4.94
C TYR A 185 -6.35 10.44 3.93
N THR A 186 -6.13 11.66 4.39
CA THR A 186 -5.87 12.80 3.49
C THR A 186 -4.77 13.73 3.99
N VAL A 187 -4.26 14.58 3.10
CA VAL A 187 -3.31 15.65 3.43
C VAL A 187 -3.99 17.01 3.72
N SER A 188 -5.31 17.11 3.52
CA SER A 188 -6.04 18.38 3.66
C SER A 188 -7.05 18.35 4.81
N ALA A 189 -6.84 19.22 5.79
CA ALA A 189 -7.77 19.41 6.91
C ALA A 189 -9.16 19.90 6.45
N VAL A 190 -9.23 20.62 5.32
CA VAL A 190 -10.52 21.02 4.72
C VAL A 190 -11.24 19.80 4.17
N LYS A 191 -10.55 18.96 3.38
CA LYS A 191 -11.14 17.74 2.83
C LYS A 191 -11.58 16.77 3.91
N LYS A 192 -10.77 16.60 4.97
CA LYS A 192 -11.14 15.81 6.15
C LYS A 192 -12.51 16.23 6.69
N ARG A 193 -12.69 17.53 7.00
CA ARG A 193 -13.97 18.06 7.51
C ARG A 193 -15.13 17.85 6.54
N GLN A 194 -14.88 18.00 5.24
CA GLN A 194 -15.92 17.77 4.22
C GLN A 194 -16.31 16.29 4.12
N VAL A 195 -15.36 15.37 4.18
CA VAL A 195 -15.63 13.92 4.18
C VAL A 195 -16.36 13.51 5.45
N GLU A 196 -15.98 14.03 6.62
CA GLU A 196 -16.71 13.80 7.88
C GLU A 196 -18.17 14.29 7.79
N ALA A 197 -18.40 15.46 7.19
CA ALA A 197 -19.75 15.97 6.98
C ALA A 197 -20.58 15.08 6.03
N ILE A 198 -19.99 14.67 4.90
CA ILE A 198 -20.67 13.82 3.91
C ILE A 198 -20.93 12.43 4.50
N THR A 199 -19.96 11.81 5.17
CA THR A 199 -20.15 10.48 5.77
C THR A 199 -21.24 10.50 6.84
N LYS A 200 -21.33 11.58 7.63
CA LYS A 200 -22.45 11.80 8.56
C LYS A 200 -23.79 11.95 7.84
N GLU A 201 -23.86 12.73 6.76
CA GLU A 201 -25.07 12.89 5.92
C GLU A 201 -25.60 11.55 5.39
N TYR A 202 -24.70 10.66 4.97
CA TYR A 202 -25.05 9.35 4.39
C TYR A 202 -25.11 8.20 5.41
N GLY A 203 -24.91 8.48 6.70
CA GLY A 203 -24.92 7.46 7.77
C GLY A 203 -23.81 6.42 7.64
N VAL A 204 -22.63 6.81 7.16
CA VAL A 204 -21.46 5.93 6.98
C VAL A 204 -20.55 6.07 8.21
N PRO A 205 -20.33 5.00 9.00
CA PRO A 205 -19.28 4.97 10.01
C PRO A 205 -17.93 5.28 9.37
N CYS A 206 -17.26 6.33 9.85
CA CYS A 206 -16.04 6.83 9.25
C CYS A 206 -15.02 7.24 10.30
N GLU A 207 -13.77 6.83 10.08
CA GLU A 207 -12.59 7.37 10.73
C GLU A 207 -11.83 8.21 9.71
N CYS A 208 -11.54 9.47 10.03
CA CYS A 208 -10.78 10.35 9.14
C CYS A 208 -9.42 10.70 9.76
N LEU A 209 -8.35 10.28 9.10
CA LEU A 209 -6.98 10.59 9.47
C LEU A 209 -6.42 11.72 8.59
N LEU A 210 -5.67 12.63 9.21
CA LEU A 210 -4.91 13.67 8.52
C LEU A 210 -3.43 13.30 8.57
N LYS A 211 -2.75 13.37 7.42
CA LYS A 211 -1.30 13.22 7.35
C LYS A 211 -0.65 14.38 8.11
N ALA A 212 0.06 14.05 9.19
CA ALA A 212 0.87 14.98 9.97
C ALA A 212 2.09 15.48 9.17
#